data_AF-A0A537H8T7-F1
#
_entry.id   AF-A0A537H8T7-F1
#
_cell.length_a   1.000
_cell.length_b   1.000
_cell.length_c   1.000
_cell.angle_alpha   90.00
_cell.angle_beta   90.00
_cell.angle_gamma   90.00
#
_symmetry.space_group_name_H-M   'P 1'
#
loop_
_entity.id
_entity.type
_entity.pdbx_description
1 polymer ?
#
loop_
_entity_poly.entity_id
_entity_poly.type
_entity_poly.pdbx_seq_one_letter_code
_entity_poly.pdbx_strand_id
1 'polypeptide(L)'
;NISNFDPAYIRKGNISLAQPGAKEYDTPRCQPLDGSDEAVVTAALVNELGFKARAILDSHPVNEARKRKGMVPANFVLMRDAGTFKPHVDGFRVKWGLDPLMIADLPAELGIGRLLGMDVRELEPGTRPDDYRKRAELVLASIGKYGFVYVHLKGPDEPGHDGLFDLKKERIEEIDKGFFSVLAKSPRLKDLVVAVTCDHSTPVEDRGHSDDHVPVLVLGGKSKPDGSSRFTEKNAVKGSLGTLRRGMVLLERLKQFAA
;
A
#
# COMPACT_ATOMS: atom_id res chain seq x y z
N ASN A 1 19.30 -14.51 9.08
CA ASN A 1 18.58 -13.99 7.89
C ASN A 1 18.34 -15.13 6.90
N ILE A 2 17.19 -15.21 6.23
CA ILE A 2 16.83 -16.32 5.33
C ILE A 2 16.28 -15.84 3.99
N SER A 3 16.49 -16.62 2.93
CA SER A 3 15.91 -16.36 1.60
C SER A 3 14.40 -16.55 1.62
N ASN A 4 13.73 -16.14 0.54
CA ASN A 4 12.34 -16.53 0.35
C ASN A 4 12.25 -18.02 0.03
N PHE A 5 11.14 -18.63 0.44
CA PHE A 5 10.73 -19.93 -0.06
C PHE A 5 10.05 -19.77 -1.43
N ASP A 6 9.33 -18.66 -1.64
CA ASP A 6 8.80 -18.24 -2.93
C ASP A 6 9.93 -18.01 -3.96
N PRO A 7 10.04 -18.85 -5.01
CA PRO A 7 11.11 -18.73 -6.00
C PRO A 7 10.91 -17.54 -6.94
N ALA A 8 9.73 -16.92 -6.99
CA ALA A 8 9.50 -15.73 -7.80
C ALA A 8 10.13 -14.45 -7.21
N TYR A 9 10.69 -14.52 -6.00
CA TYR A 9 11.22 -13.34 -5.31
C TYR A 9 12.58 -13.61 -4.68
N ILE A 10 13.57 -12.76 -4.98
CA ILE A 10 14.89 -12.79 -4.34
C ILE A 10 14.92 -11.77 -3.20
N ARG A 11 15.29 -12.23 -2.00
CA ARG A 11 15.56 -11.33 -0.89
C ARG A 11 16.89 -10.60 -1.10
N LYS A 12 16.85 -9.26 -1.08
CA LYS A 12 18.03 -8.39 -1.02
C LYS A 12 17.95 -7.53 0.24
N GLY A 13 18.74 -7.89 1.26
CA GLY A 13 18.68 -7.25 2.56
C GLY A 13 17.33 -7.46 3.23
N ASN A 14 16.60 -6.36 3.49
CA ASN A 14 15.30 -6.37 4.16
C ASN A 14 14.10 -6.31 3.19
N ILE A 15 14.34 -6.34 1.88
CA ILE A 15 13.30 -6.29 0.86
C ILE A 15 13.37 -7.52 -0.05
N SER A 16 12.25 -7.86 -0.67
CA SER A 16 12.21 -8.85 -1.76
C SER A 16 12.01 -8.16 -3.10
N LEU A 17 12.75 -8.62 -4.09
CA LEU A 17 12.62 -8.20 -5.48
C LEU A 17 11.98 -9.31 -6.29
N ALA A 18 10.94 -8.98 -7.04
CA ALA A 18 10.36 -9.90 -8.01
C ALA A 18 11.41 -10.29 -9.06
N GLN A 19 11.40 -11.55 -9.51
CA GLN A 19 12.21 -12.05 -10.61
C GLN A 19 11.37 -12.05 -11.88
N PRO A 20 11.50 -11.05 -12.77
CA PRO A 20 10.71 -11.03 -14.00
C PRO A 20 11.16 -12.15 -14.95
N GLY A 21 10.19 -12.77 -15.64
CA GLY A 21 10.44 -13.54 -16.86
C GLY A 21 10.68 -15.04 -16.72
N ALA A 22 10.61 -15.63 -15.53
CA ALA A 22 10.68 -17.10 -15.41
C ALA A 22 9.32 -17.73 -15.79
N LYS A 23 9.33 -18.58 -16.82
CA LYS A 23 8.14 -19.34 -17.26
C LYS A 23 7.84 -20.52 -16.33
N GLU A 24 8.88 -21.04 -15.69
CA GLU A 24 8.84 -22.13 -14.72
C GLU A 24 9.84 -21.82 -13.63
N TYR A 25 9.55 -22.28 -12.42
CA TYR A 25 10.42 -22.15 -11.27
C TYR A 25 10.80 -23.53 -10.76
N ASP A 26 12.03 -23.63 -10.25
CA ASP A 26 12.46 -24.80 -9.50
C ASP A 26 11.56 -25.03 -8.27
N THR A 27 11.66 -26.23 -7.69
CA THR A 27 10.95 -26.52 -6.44
C THR A 27 11.36 -25.51 -5.36
N PRO A 28 10.39 -24.84 -4.72
CA PRO A 28 10.63 -23.86 -3.65
C PRO A 28 11.62 -24.35 -2.59
N ARG A 29 12.61 -23.52 -2.26
CA ARG A 29 13.58 -23.81 -1.20
C ARG A 29 14.05 -22.53 -0.52
N CYS A 30 14.06 -22.57 0.81
CA CYS A 30 14.59 -21.53 1.67
C CYS A 30 16.05 -21.85 2.06
N GLN A 31 16.92 -20.85 2.05
CA GLN A 31 18.33 -20.96 2.40
C GLN A 31 18.70 -19.93 3.48
N PRO A 32 19.63 -20.26 4.40
CA PRO A 32 20.23 -19.25 5.25
C PRO A 32 21.03 -18.26 4.38
N LEU A 33 20.90 -16.96 4.67
CA LEU A 33 21.64 -15.90 3.97
C LEU A 33 22.86 -15.42 4.75
N ASP A 34 23.06 -15.95 5.96
CA ASP A 34 24.23 -15.74 6.80
C ASP A 34 24.55 -17.05 7.54
N GLY A 35 25.72 -17.10 8.18
CA GLY A 35 26.20 -18.31 8.88
C GLY A 35 25.68 -18.49 10.30
N SER A 36 24.65 -17.74 10.73
CA SER A 36 24.11 -17.88 12.09
C SER A 36 23.31 -19.18 12.25
N ASP A 37 23.38 -19.78 13.44
CA ASP A 37 22.60 -20.98 13.77
C ASP A 37 21.10 -20.71 13.64
N GLU A 38 20.65 -19.50 14.01
CA GLU A 38 19.27 -19.07 13.87
C GLU A 38 18.82 -19.07 12.41
N ALA A 39 19.66 -18.59 11.48
CA ALA A 39 19.34 -18.62 10.06
C ALA A 39 19.23 -20.04 9.51
N VAL A 40 20.17 -20.91 9.89
CA VAL A 40 20.19 -22.32 9.46
C VAL A 40 18.94 -23.04 9.95
N VAL A 41 18.64 -22.92 11.24
CA VAL A 41 17.44 -23.52 11.86
C VAL A 41 16.16 -22.96 11.24
N THR A 42 16.06 -21.64 11.09
CA THR A 42 14.86 -21.02 10.52
C THR A 42 14.63 -21.46 9.07
N ALA A 43 15.68 -21.51 8.24
CA ALA A 43 15.56 -21.96 6.86
C ALA A 43 15.12 -23.43 6.78
N ALA A 44 15.66 -24.29 7.66
CA ALA A 44 15.25 -25.69 7.75
C ALA A 44 13.77 -25.82 8.13
N LEU A 45 13.31 -25.06 9.13
CA LEU A 45 11.90 -25.05 9.57
C LEU A 45 10.95 -24.57 8.47
N VAL A 46 11.31 -23.52 7.73
CA VAL A 46 10.51 -23.01 6.60
C VAL A 46 10.40 -24.07 5.49
N ASN A 47 11.50 -24.75 5.16
CA ASN A 47 11.47 -25.85 4.20
C ASN A 47 10.59 -26.99 4.69
N GLU A 48 10.77 -27.43 5.93
CA GLU A 48 9.98 -28.51 6.53
C GLU A 48 8.49 -28.20 6.49
N LEU A 49 8.10 -26.99 6.90
CA LEU A 49 6.72 -26.52 6.83
C LEU A 49 6.18 -26.56 5.40
N GLY A 50 6.93 -26.02 4.43
CA GLY A 50 6.52 -25.99 3.03
C GLY A 50 6.28 -27.39 2.46
N PHE A 51 7.18 -28.33 2.72
CA PHE A 51 7.04 -29.71 2.22
C PHE A 51 5.98 -30.53 2.96
N LYS A 52 5.81 -30.33 4.27
CA LYS A 52 4.68 -30.94 5.01
C LYS A 52 3.34 -30.40 4.55
N ALA A 53 3.23 -29.08 4.35
CA ALA A 53 2.04 -28.46 3.78
C ALA A 53 1.75 -29.03 2.39
N ARG A 54 2.77 -29.21 1.54
CA ARG A 54 2.60 -29.86 0.24
C ARG A 54 2.04 -31.27 0.36
N ALA A 55 2.61 -32.11 1.22
CA ALA A 55 2.15 -33.50 1.36
C ALA A 55 0.66 -33.57 1.70
N ILE A 56 0.19 -32.69 2.60
CA ILE A 56 -1.23 -32.60 2.98
C ILE A 56 -2.07 -32.05 1.83
N LEU A 57 -1.63 -30.96 1.21
CA LEU A 57 -2.39 -30.28 0.16
C LEU A 57 -2.48 -31.13 -1.12
N ASP A 58 -1.45 -31.91 -1.46
CA ASP A 58 -1.42 -32.66 -2.72
C ASP A 58 -2.53 -33.69 -2.81
N SER A 59 -2.84 -34.37 -1.71
CA SER A 59 -3.95 -35.33 -1.60
C SER A 59 -5.29 -34.70 -1.20
N HIS A 60 -5.36 -33.38 -1.05
CA HIS A 60 -6.59 -32.71 -0.63
C HIS A 60 -7.69 -32.85 -1.71
N PRO A 61 -8.97 -33.08 -1.36
CA PRO A 61 -10.05 -33.29 -2.34
C PRO A 61 -10.18 -32.19 -3.40
N VAL A 62 -9.87 -30.94 -3.03
CA VAL A 62 -9.84 -29.81 -3.97
C VAL A 62 -8.74 -30.00 -5.02
N ASN A 63 -7.54 -30.43 -4.62
CA ASN A 63 -6.44 -30.68 -5.56
C ASN A 63 -6.65 -31.94 -6.40
N GLU A 64 -7.27 -32.98 -5.84
CA GLU A 64 -7.71 -34.13 -6.63
C GLU A 64 -8.78 -33.76 -7.68
N ALA A 65 -9.70 -32.85 -7.34
CA ALA A 65 -10.65 -32.30 -8.32
C ALA A 65 -9.96 -31.44 -9.39
N ARG A 66 -8.95 -30.63 -9.03
CA ARG A 66 -8.14 -29.85 -9.98
C ARG A 66 -7.38 -30.75 -10.95
N LYS A 67 -6.68 -31.77 -10.45
CA LYS A 67 -5.96 -32.77 -11.25
C LYS A 67 -6.89 -33.45 -12.27
N ARG A 68 -8.07 -33.89 -11.84
CA ARG A 68 -9.10 -34.49 -12.73
C ARG A 68 -9.59 -33.55 -13.84
N LYS A 69 -9.50 -32.24 -13.64
CA LYS A 69 -9.85 -31.21 -14.65
C LYS A 69 -8.64 -30.76 -15.47
N GLY A 70 -7.48 -31.38 -15.33
CA GLY A 70 -6.24 -30.98 -16.00
C GLY A 70 -5.66 -29.65 -15.48
N MET A 71 -6.08 -29.18 -14.30
CA MET A 71 -5.57 -27.95 -13.69
C MET A 71 -4.35 -28.24 -12.81
N VAL A 72 -3.41 -27.28 -12.76
CA VAL A 72 -2.24 -27.35 -11.85
C VAL A 72 -2.72 -27.39 -10.39
N PRO A 73 -2.27 -28.35 -9.55
CA PRO A 73 -2.65 -28.41 -8.14
C PRO A 73 -2.08 -27.21 -7.37
N ALA A 74 -2.86 -26.66 -6.44
CA ALA A 74 -2.42 -25.64 -5.49
C ALA A 74 -1.88 -26.33 -4.24
N ASN A 75 -0.68 -26.90 -4.35
CA ASN A 75 -0.08 -27.78 -3.34
C ASN A 75 1.20 -27.22 -2.72
N PHE A 76 1.52 -25.95 -2.92
CA PHE A 76 2.60 -25.28 -2.18
C PHE A 76 2.07 -24.00 -1.53
N VAL A 77 2.54 -23.73 -0.32
CA VAL A 77 2.38 -22.42 0.32
C VAL A 77 3.67 -21.66 0.10
N LEU A 78 3.62 -20.65 -0.76
CA LEU A 78 4.78 -19.79 -1.04
C LEU A 78 4.92 -18.77 0.09
N MET A 79 6.09 -18.75 0.72
CA MET A 79 6.40 -17.89 1.87
C MET A 79 7.55 -16.96 1.52
N ARG A 80 7.42 -15.68 1.86
CA ARG A 80 8.40 -14.64 1.54
C ARG A 80 8.41 -13.54 2.59
N ASP A 81 9.39 -12.65 2.49
CA ASP A 81 9.50 -11.43 3.30
C ASP A 81 9.53 -11.71 4.82
N ALA A 82 10.31 -12.71 5.23
CA ALA A 82 10.42 -13.08 6.63
C ALA A 82 10.93 -11.91 7.49
N GLY A 83 10.07 -11.39 8.37
CA GLY A 83 10.38 -10.38 9.38
C GLY A 83 10.90 -11.03 10.67
N THR A 84 11.98 -10.49 11.22
CA THR A 84 12.61 -11.00 12.45
C THR A 84 12.11 -10.31 13.72
N PHE A 85 11.60 -9.09 13.60
CA PHE A 85 11.09 -8.31 14.71
C PHE A 85 10.03 -7.33 14.22
N LYS A 86 9.13 -6.95 15.13
CA LYS A 86 8.22 -5.83 14.91
C LYS A 86 9.05 -4.53 14.90
N PRO A 87 8.87 -3.63 13.91
CA PRO A 87 9.60 -2.36 13.89
C PRO A 87 9.37 -1.56 15.18
N HIS A 88 10.45 -1.01 15.74
CA HIS A 88 10.34 -0.06 16.85
C HIS A 88 10.11 1.34 16.29
N VAL A 89 8.92 1.89 16.54
CA VAL A 89 8.50 3.20 16.07
C VAL A 89 7.72 3.92 17.16
N ASP A 90 7.86 5.25 17.23
CA ASP A 90 7.01 6.07 18.08
C ASP A 90 5.56 6.01 17.61
N GLY A 91 4.63 5.95 18.56
CA GLY A 91 3.21 6.11 18.27
C GLY A 91 2.92 7.48 17.67
N PHE A 92 1.91 7.57 16.80
CA PHE A 92 1.60 8.79 16.07
C PHE A 92 1.28 9.96 17.00
N ARG A 93 0.47 9.73 18.04
CA ARG A 93 0.16 10.75 19.05
C ARG A 93 1.41 11.23 19.78
N VAL A 94 2.33 10.33 20.13
CA VAL A 94 3.59 10.68 20.81
C VAL A 94 4.44 11.60 19.92
N LYS A 95 4.57 11.26 18.64
CA LYS A 95 5.39 12.02 17.70
C LYS A 95 4.78 13.37 17.30
N TRP A 96 3.47 13.42 17.09
CA TRP A 96 2.81 14.58 16.46
C TRP A 96 1.92 15.39 17.39
N GLY A 97 1.52 14.84 18.54
CA GLY A 97 0.59 15.47 19.48
C GLY A 97 -0.86 15.53 18.96
N LEU A 98 -1.22 14.69 18.00
CA LEU A 98 -2.54 14.68 17.35
C LEU A 98 -3.22 13.32 17.54
N ASP A 99 -4.54 13.36 17.68
CA ASP A 99 -5.39 12.17 17.70
C ASP A 99 -5.59 11.64 16.28
N PRO A 100 -5.06 10.45 15.96
CA PRO A 100 -5.00 9.98 14.58
C PRO A 100 -6.06 8.92 14.27
N LEU A 101 -6.71 9.09 13.11
CA LEU A 101 -7.58 8.10 12.50
C LEU A 101 -6.98 7.60 11.18
N MET A 102 -7.04 6.30 10.95
CA MET A 102 -6.78 5.65 9.66
C MET A 102 -8.07 5.07 9.09
N ILE A 103 -8.36 5.37 7.83
CA ILE A 103 -9.45 4.78 7.05
C ILE A 103 -8.80 4.00 5.90
N ALA A 104 -8.86 2.67 5.94
CA ALA A 104 -8.23 1.79 4.97
C ALA A 104 -8.96 0.44 4.88
N ASP A 105 -8.59 -0.34 3.87
CA ASP A 105 -9.15 -1.66 3.55
C ASP A 105 -8.08 -2.75 3.40
N LEU A 106 -6.83 -2.37 3.15
CA LEU A 106 -5.75 -3.31 2.92
C LEU A 106 -5.00 -3.70 4.22
N PRO A 107 -4.71 -5.00 4.43
CA PRO A 107 -4.08 -5.48 5.68
C PRO A 107 -2.75 -4.81 6.04
N ALA A 108 -1.93 -4.42 5.06
CA ALA A 108 -0.63 -3.81 5.32
C ALA A 108 -0.78 -2.42 5.96
N GLU A 109 -1.64 -1.58 5.39
CA GLU A 109 -1.98 -0.23 5.82
C GLU A 109 -2.60 -0.30 7.21
N LEU A 110 -3.59 -1.18 7.40
CA LEU A 110 -4.22 -1.42 8.70
C LEU A 110 -3.18 -1.85 9.76
N GLY A 111 -2.22 -2.68 9.36
CA GLY A 111 -1.08 -3.08 10.19
C GLY A 111 -0.20 -1.90 10.60
N ILE A 112 0.11 -0.99 9.67
CA ILE A 112 0.86 0.25 9.94
C ILE A 112 0.09 1.16 10.90
N GLY A 113 -1.22 1.36 10.69
CA GLY A 113 -2.06 2.16 11.59
C GLY A 113 -2.06 1.62 13.02
N ARG A 114 -2.24 0.30 13.17
CA ARG A 114 -2.18 -0.39 14.48
C ARG A 114 -0.79 -0.30 15.12
N LEU A 115 0.27 -0.45 14.32
CA LEU A 115 1.66 -0.30 14.78
C LEU A 115 1.93 1.10 15.34
N LEU A 116 1.39 2.13 14.70
CA LEU A 116 1.53 3.54 15.10
C LEU A 116 0.53 3.96 16.19
N GLY A 117 -0.32 3.05 16.69
CA GLY A 117 -1.32 3.34 17.71
C GLY A 117 -2.42 4.32 17.25
N MET A 118 -2.78 4.27 15.96
CA MET A 118 -3.90 5.03 15.41
C MET A 118 -5.22 4.31 15.67
N ASP A 119 -6.32 5.07 15.75
CA ASP A 119 -7.65 4.49 15.61
C ASP A 119 -7.81 4.03 14.16
N VAL A 120 -8.30 2.80 13.96
CA VAL A 120 -8.40 2.19 12.64
C VAL A 120 -9.84 1.91 12.29
N ARG A 121 -10.33 2.57 11.25
CA ARG A 121 -11.62 2.31 10.62
C ARG A 121 -11.39 1.46 9.37
N GLU A 122 -11.54 0.15 9.55
CA GLU A 122 -11.51 -0.83 8.47
C GLU A 122 -12.80 -0.78 7.65
N LEU A 123 -12.66 -0.88 6.33
CA LEU A 123 -13.74 -0.96 5.34
C LEU A 123 -13.51 -2.17 4.43
N GLU A 124 -14.60 -2.65 3.84
CA GLU A 124 -14.50 -3.65 2.78
C GLU A 124 -13.73 -3.07 1.57
N PRO A 125 -12.87 -3.88 0.92
CA PRO A 125 -12.22 -3.50 -0.33
C PRO A 125 -13.25 -3.15 -1.40
N GLY A 126 -13.02 -2.05 -2.12
CA GLY A 126 -13.94 -1.60 -3.16
C GLY A 126 -13.43 -0.40 -3.93
N THR A 127 -13.65 -0.42 -5.25
CA THR A 127 -13.14 0.57 -6.20
C THR A 127 -14.26 1.24 -7.02
N ARG A 128 -15.52 1.12 -6.56
CA ARG A 128 -16.66 1.82 -7.16
C ARG A 128 -16.79 3.22 -6.52
N PRO A 129 -17.44 4.18 -7.19
CA PRO A 129 -17.68 5.52 -6.65
C PRO A 129 -18.33 5.54 -5.27
N ASP A 130 -19.21 4.59 -4.99
CA ASP A 130 -19.88 4.48 -3.69
C ASP A 130 -18.92 4.07 -2.56
N ASP A 131 -17.91 3.26 -2.86
CA ASP A 131 -16.89 2.84 -1.89
C ASP A 131 -16.01 4.04 -1.50
N TYR A 132 -15.67 4.87 -2.47
CA TYR A 132 -14.97 6.13 -2.25
C TYR A 132 -15.84 7.18 -1.52
N ARG A 133 -17.13 7.25 -1.84
CA ARG A 133 -18.09 8.11 -1.13
C ARG A 133 -18.13 7.81 0.37
N LYS A 134 -18.25 6.53 0.74
CA LYS A 134 -18.23 6.10 2.16
C LYS A 134 -16.98 6.57 2.89
N ARG A 135 -15.80 6.51 2.23
CA ARG A 135 -14.54 7.01 2.79
C ARG A 135 -14.61 8.53 3.01
N ALA A 136 -15.09 9.30 2.04
CA ALA A 136 -15.25 10.75 2.17
C ALA A 136 -16.23 11.14 3.27
N GLU A 137 -17.36 10.43 3.39
CA GLU A 137 -18.34 10.65 4.46
C GLU A 137 -17.76 10.39 5.85
N LEU A 138 -16.89 9.38 6.00
CA LEU A 138 -16.17 9.11 7.25
C LEU A 138 -15.17 10.22 7.59
N VAL A 139 -14.45 10.76 6.61
CA VAL A 139 -13.59 11.95 6.80
C VAL A 139 -14.42 13.14 7.28
N LEU A 140 -15.59 13.35 6.70
CA LEU A 140 -16.47 14.41 7.17
C LEU A 140 -17.00 14.08 8.58
N ALA A 141 -17.39 12.85 8.89
CA ALA A 141 -17.86 12.49 10.23
C ALA A 141 -16.79 12.59 11.34
N SER A 142 -15.50 12.62 10.97
CA SER A 142 -14.37 12.66 11.90
C SER A 142 -13.90 14.07 12.27
N ILE A 143 -14.29 15.12 11.53
CA ILE A 143 -13.95 16.50 11.86
C ILE A 143 -14.43 16.85 13.28
N GLY A 144 -13.54 17.48 14.05
CA GLY A 144 -13.78 17.85 15.44
C GLY A 144 -13.55 16.71 16.45
N LYS A 145 -13.35 15.47 15.98
CA LYS A 145 -13.03 14.31 16.84
C LYS A 145 -11.56 13.90 16.74
N TYR A 146 -10.96 14.09 15.58
CA TYR A 146 -9.58 13.69 15.30
C TYR A 146 -8.75 14.90 14.84
N GLY A 147 -7.48 14.92 15.25
CA GLY A 147 -6.51 15.93 14.81
C GLY A 147 -5.79 15.55 13.51
N PHE A 148 -5.88 14.28 13.10
CA PHE A 148 -5.31 13.80 11.84
C PHE A 148 -6.12 12.62 11.30
N VAL A 149 -6.33 12.59 9.98
CA VAL A 149 -7.02 11.49 9.29
C VAL A 149 -6.18 11.08 8.07
N TYR A 150 -5.74 9.83 8.05
CA TYR A 150 -5.16 9.19 6.87
C TYR A 150 -6.23 8.37 6.16
N VAL A 151 -6.34 8.53 4.85
CA VAL A 151 -7.26 7.75 4.02
C VAL A 151 -6.48 7.08 2.91
N HIS A 152 -6.58 5.76 2.86
CA HIS A 152 -6.05 4.98 1.75
C HIS A 152 -7.11 4.84 0.65
N LEU A 153 -6.73 5.17 -0.59
CA LEU A 153 -7.58 5.07 -1.78
C LEU A 153 -6.92 4.11 -2.78
N LYS A 154 -7.26 2.82 -2.71
CA LYS A 154 -6.82 1.84 -3.70
C LYS A 154 -7.56 2.02 -5.03
N GLY A 155 -7.03 1.45 -6.11
CA GLY A 155 -7.70 1.41 -7.41
C GLY A 155 -6.72 1.50 -8.58
N PRO A 156 -5.95 2.60 -8.74
CA PRO A 156 -5.12 2.82 -9.92
C PRO A 156 -3.87 1.92 -10.03
N ASP A 157 -3.44 1.33 -8.93
CA ASP A 157 -2.19 0.56 -8.86
C ASP A 157 -2.26 -0.80 -9.57
N GLU A 158 -3.33 -1.56 -9.38
CA GLU A 158 -3.54 -2.88 -10.04
C GLU A 158 -3.56 -2.76 -11.58
N PRO A 159 -4.35 -1.86 -12.19
CA PRO A 159 -4.28 -1.62 -13.62
C PRO A 159 -2.91 -1.13 -14.11
N GLY A 160 -2.14 -0.46 -13.23
CA GLY A 160 -0.75 -0.09 -13.51
C GLY A 160 0.12 -1.32 -13.70
N HIS A 161 0.05 -2.27 -12.76
CA HIS A 161 0.74 -3.57 -12.87
C HIS A 161 0.28 -4.41 -14.06
N ASP A 162 -1.00 -4.36 -14.41
CA ASP A 162 -1.55 -5.14 -15.53
C ASP A 162 -1.28 -4.50 -16.91
N GLY A 163 -0.73 -3.28 -16.94
CA GLY A 163 -0.51 -2.57 -18.20
C GLY A 163 -1.81 -2.05 -18.85
N LEU A 164 -2.85 -1.83 -18.05
CA LEU A 164 -4.19 -1.43 -18.50
C LEU A 164 -4.40 0.09 -18.32
N PHE A 165 -3.95 0.87 -19.30
CA PHE A 165 -4.03 2.33 -19.27
C PHE A 165 -5.44 2.87 -19.06
N ASP A 166 -6.41 2.45 -19.89
CA ASP A 166 -7.77 2.98 -19.84
C ASP A 166 -8.45 2.67 -18.50
N LEU A 167 -8.21 1.48 -17.96
CA LEU A 167 -8.73 1.10 -16.65
C LEU A 167 -8.06 1.90 -15.53
N LYS A 168 -6.75 2.15 -15.60
CA LYS A 168 -6.05 3.01 -14.62
C LYS A 168 -6.66 4.41 -14.59
N LYS A 169 -6.91 4.99 -15.77
CA LYS A 169 -7.59 6.28 -15.92
C LYS A 169 -8.99 6.24 -15.31
N GLU A 170 -9.80 5.24 -15.66
CA GLU A 170 -11.16 5.06 -15.12
C GLU A 170 -11.14 5.00 -13.58
N ARG A 171 -10.17 4.29 -12.97
CA ARG A 171 -10.04 4.23 -11.50
C ARG A 171 -9.78 5.60 -10.87
N ILE A 172 -8.98 6.44 -11.51
CA ILE A 172 -8.74 7.81 -11.04
C ILE A 172 -10.02 8.66 -11.17
N GLU A 173 -10.76 8.51 -12.26
CA GLU A 173 -12.05 9.21 -12.48
C GLU A 173 -13.10 8.80 -11.44
N GLU A 174 -13.16 7.51 -11.06
CA GLU A 174 -14.09 7.04 -10.03
C GLU A 174 -13.70 7.51 -8.62
N ILE A 175 -12.40 7.67 -8.34
CA ILE A 175 -11.92 8.34 -7.11
C ILE A 175 -12.35 9.80 -7.10
N ASP A 176 -12.17 10.52 -8.21
CA ASP A 176 -12.58 11.93 -8.30
C ASP A 176 -14.09 12.10 -8.08
N LYS A 177 -14.89 11.30 -8.77
CA LYS A 177 -16.36 11.31 -8.67
C LYS A 177 -16.86 10.89 -7.30
N GLY A 178 -16.23 9.89 -6.68
CA GLY A 178 -16.69 9.28 -5.44
C GLY A 178 -16.15 9.94 -4.17
N PHE A 179 -14.86 10.24 -4.12
CA PHE A 179 -14.19 10.81 -2.95
C PHE A 179 -14.10 12.34 -3.04
N PHE A 180 -13.39 12.86 -4.04
CA PHE A 180 -13.07 14.28 -4.11
C PHE A 180 -14.31 15.15 -4.37
N SER A 181 -15.24 14.70 -5.21
CA SER A 181 -16.50 15.40 -5.46
C SER A 181 -17.34 15.57 -4.18
N VAL A 182 -17.33 14.57 -3.30
CA VAL A 182 -18.06 14.61 -2.02
C VAL A 182 -17.40 15.60 -1.06
N LEU A 183 -16.07 15.58 -0.94
CA LEU A 183 -15.35 16.56 -0.15
C LEU A 183 -15.53 17.98 -0.68
N ALA A 184 -15.41 18.19 -2.00
CA ALA A 184 -15.53 19.48 -2.66
C ALA A 184 -16.91 20.14 -2.47
N LYS A 185 -17.99 19.34 -2.43
CA LYS A 185 -19.35 19.83 -2.22
C LYS A 185 -19.68 20.10 -0.75
N SER A 186 -18.86 19.64 0.17
CA SER A 186 -19.11 19.80 1.60
C SER A 186 -18.69 21.19 2.08
N PRO A 187 -19.58 21.96 2.76
CA PRO A 187 -19.20 23.24 3.34
C PRO A 187 -18.15 23.10 4.44
N ARG A 188 -17.91 21.88 4.93
CA ARG A 188 -16.92 21.54 5.94
C ARG A 188 -15.52 21.29 5.39
N LEU A 189 -15.34 21.35 4.06
CA LEU A 189 -14.01 21.31 3.46
C LEU A 189 -13.10 22.43 3.97
N LYS A 190 -13.68 23.61 4.27
CA LYS A 190 -12.95 24.76 4.83
C LYS A 190 -12.35 24.48 6.22
N ASP A 191 -12.85 23.46 6.92
CA ASP A 191 -12.39 23.07 8.25
C ASP A 191 -11.23 22.05 8.18
N LEU A 192 -10.75 21.74 6.96
CA LEU A 192 -9.68 20.78 6.69
C LEU A 192 -8.45 21.45 6.09
N VAL A 193 -7.28 20.88 6.41
CA VAL A 193 -6.09 20.97 5.57
C VAL A 193 -5.93 19.61 4.89
N VAL A 194 -6.02 19.58 3.57
CA VAL A 194 -6.02 18.35 2.78
C VAL A 194 -4.70 18.25 2.03
N ALA A 195 -3.99 17.13 2.17
CA ALA A 195 -2.96 16.71 1.23
C ALA A 195 -3.44 15.54 0.39
N VAL A 196 -3.17 15.59 -0.91
CA VAL A 196 -3.40 14.50 -1.85
C VAL A 196 -2.08 14.15 -2.51
N THR A 197 -1.72 12.88 -2.46
CA THR A 197 -0.54 12.33 -3.14
C THR A 197 -0.66 10.82 -3.29
N CYS A 198 0.35 10.19 -3.89
CA CYS A 198 0.52 8.74 -3.98
C CYS A 198 1.69 8.34 -3.07
N ASP A 199 1.67 7.10 -2.59
CA ASP A 199 2.80 6.50 -1.89
C ASP A 199 3.95 6.11 -2.86
N HIS A 200 3.62 5.74 -4.09
CA HIS A 200 4.56 5.52 -5.18
C HIS A 200 3.95 5.69 -6.58
N SER A 201 4.80 5.64 -7.60
CA SER A 201 4.42 5.58 -9.01
C SER A 201 4.33 4.13 -9.48
N THR A 202 3.32 3.81 -10.30
CA THR A 202 3.19 2.50 -10.97
C THR A 202 2.94 2.73 -12.47
N PRO A 203 3.96 3.08 -13.28
CA PRO A 203 3.78 3.36 -14.70
C PRO A 203 3.25 2.13 -15.46
N VAL A 204 2.31 2.38 -16.38
CA VAL A 204 1.65 1.32 -17.16
C VAL A 204 2.64 0.62 -18.10
N GLU A 205 3.63 1.36 -18.59
CA GLU A 205 4.69 0.85 -19.46
C GLU A 205 5.61 -0.13 -18.71
N ASP A 206 5.89 0.16 -17.44
CA ASP A 206 6.79 -0.62 -16.59
C ASP A 206 6.11 -1.82 -15.93
N ARG A 207 4.77 -1.79 -15.80
CA ARG A 207 3.98 -2.85 -15.13
C ARG A 207 4.44 -3.14 -13.71
N GLY A 208 5.01 -2.13 -13.06
CA GLY A 208 5.70 -2.22 -11.79
C GLY A 208 5.84 -0.86 -11.14
N HIS A 209 6.27 -0.87 -9.88
CA HIS A 209 6.57 0.38 -9.19
C HIS A 209 7.84 1.00 -9.79
N SER A 210 7.84 2.33 -9.95
CA SER A 210 9.03 3.10 -10.35
C SER A 210 9.43 4.11 -9.27
N ASP A 211 10.60 4.72 -9.44
CA ASP A 211 11.09 5.82 -8.58
C ASP A 211 10.69 7.21 -9.11
N ASP A 212 9.80 7.26 -10.11
CA ASP A 212 9.26 8.51 -10.63
C ASP A 212 8.56 9.32 -9.54
N HIS A 213 8.73 10.64 -9.60
CA HIS A 213 8.09 11.56 -8.67
C HIS A 213 6.56 11.51 -8.76
N VAL A 214 5.92 11.47 -7.60
CA VAL A 214 4.46 11.55 -7.45
C VAL A 214 4.00 13.00 -7.24
N PRO A 215 2.83 13.41 -7.76
CA PRO A 215 2.31 14.74 -7.55
C PRO A 215 1.81 14.93 -6.11
N VAL A 216 1.96 16.14 -5.56
CA VAL A 216 1.44 16.52 -4.24
C VAL A 216 0.57 17.76 -4.40
N LEU A 217 -0.64 17.71 -3.84
CA LEU A 217 -1.56 18.85 -3.73
C LEU A 217 -1.83 19.12 -2.26
N VAL A 218 -1.78 20.39 -1.85
CA VAL A 218 -2.21 20.85 -0.52
C VAL A 218 -3.27 21.92 -0.67
N LEU A 219 -4.36 21.78 0.08
CA LEU A 219 -5.50 22.69 0.10
C LEU A 219 -5.87 23.05 1.55
N GLY A 220 -6.26 24.31 1.77
CA GLY A 220 -6.78 24.78 3.07
C GLY A 220 -5.71 25.37 3.99
N GLY A 221 -6.12 25.78 5.19
CA GLY A 221 -5.24 26.42 6.17
C GLY A 221 -4.52 27.65 5.62
N LYS A 222 -3.20 27.74 5.88
CA LYS A 222 -2.34 28.83 5.37
C LYS A 222 -1.79 28.60 3.95
N SER A 223 -2.28 27.59 3.23
CA SER A 223 -1.83 27.37 1.84
C SER A 223 -2.23 28.53 0.94
N LYS A 224 -1.36 28.85 -0.04
CA LYS A 224 -1.61 29.91 -1.03
C LYS A 224 -1.68 29.27 -2.42
N PRO A 225 -2.65 29.64 -3.27
CA PRO A 225 -2.68 29.21 -4.65
C PRO A 225 -1.39 29.61 -5.37
N ASP A 226 -0.81 28.69 -6.13
CA ASP A 226 0.43 28.89 -6.90
C ASP A 226 0.20 29.00 -8.41
N GLY A 227 -1.05 29.10 -8.83
CA GLY A 227 -1.44 29.21 -10.24
C GLY A 227 -1.62 27.86 -10.96
N SER A 228 -1.39 26.73 -10.27
CA SER A 228 -1.68 25.40 -10.83
C SER A 228 -3.18 25.21 -11.05
N SER A 229 -3.58 24.76 -12.25
CA SER A 229 -4.99 24.58 -12.62
C SER A 229 -5.47 23.13 -12.64
N ARG A 230 -4.53 22.16 -12.58
CA ARG A 230 -4.83 20.71 -12.65
C ARG A 230 -3.88 19.92 -11.77
N PHE A 231 -4.39 18.88 -11.11
CA PHE A 231 -3.58 17.91 -10.39
C PHE A 231 -3.07 16.84 -11.37
N THR A 232 -1.84 17.03 -11.84
CA THR A 232 -1.14 16.14 -12.80
C THR A 232 0.36 16.25 -12.54
N GLU A 233 1.13 15.25 -12.93
CA GLU A 233 2.59 15.20 -12.83
C GLU A 233 3.22 16.45 -13.49
N LYS A 234 2.77 16.81 -14.70
CA LYS A 234 3.27 17.98 -15.44
C LYS A 234 3.01 19.33 -14.75
N ASN A 235 1.87 19.47 -14.06
CA ASN A 235 1.58 20.70 -13.32
C ASN A 235 2.31 20.73 -11.97
N ALA A 236 2.44 19.58 -11.30
CA ALA A 236 3.11 19.48 -10.01
C ALA A 236 4.57 19.99 -10.05
N VAL A 237 5.28 19.82 -11.17
CA VAL A 237 6.64 20.35 -11.38
C VAL A 237 6.73 21.87 -11.19
N LYS A 238 5.64 22.60 -11.43
CA LYS A 238 5.56 24.06 -11.30
C LYS A 238 5.06 24.53 -9.93
N GLY A 239 4.70 23.58 -9.06
CA GLY A 239 4.09 23.86 -7.78
C GLY A 239 5.05 24.52 -6.79
N SER A 240 4.52 25.40 -5.95
CA SER A 240 5.27 26.18 -4.97
C SER A 240 5.92 25.35 -3.85
N LEU A 241 5.45 24.11 -3.63
CA LEU A 241 6.07 23.16 -2.69
C LEU A 241 7.45 22.68 -3.15
N GLY A 242 7.76 22.79 -4.44
CA GLY A 242 8.96 22.22 -5.05
C GLY A 242 9.02 20.69 -4.91
N THR A 243 10.20 20.13 -5.15
CA THR A 243 10.42 18.68 -5.03
C THR A 243 10.76 18.30 -3.59
N LEU A 244 9.87 17.55 -2.95
CA LEU A 244 10.13 16.92 -1.67
C LEU A 244 10.94 15.63 -1.88
N ARG A 245 12.22 15.63 -1.51
CA ARG A 245 13.11 14.46 -1.70
C ARG A 245 12.71 13.21 -0.89
N ARG A 246 11.94 13.39 0.18
CA ARG A 246 11.48 12.29 1.05
C ARG A 246 10.02 12.52 1.41
N GLY A 247 9.16 11.53 1.15
CA GLY A 247 7.73 11.60 1.47
C GLY A 247 7.44 11.87 2.94
N MET A 248 8.31 11.42 3.85
CA MET A 248 8.19 11.64 5.30
C MET A 248 8.13 13.13 5.71
N VAL A 249 8.64 14.04 4.87
CA VAL A 249 8.64 15.49 5.13
C VAL A 249 7.24 16.10 4.90
N LEU A 250 6.35 15.41 4.19
CA LEU A 250 5.01 15.93 3.87
C LEU A 250 4.19 16.26 5.12
N LEU A 251 4.23 15.41 6.15
CA LEU A 251 3.50 15.67 7.41
C LEU A 251 4.04 16.89 8.16
N GLU A 252 5.36 17.11 8.13
CA GLU A 252 5.98 18.32 8.70
C GLU A 252 5.49 19.58 7.99
N ARG A 253 5.38 19.52 6.65
CA ARG A 253 4.83 20.61 5.84
C ARG A 253 3.35 20.84 6.12
N LEU A 254 2.55 19.77 6.21
CA LEU A 254 1.13 19.86 6.53
C LEU A 254 0.88 20.54 7.88
N LYS A 255 1.69 20.23 8.90
CA LYS A 255 1.59 20.88 10.21
C LYS A 255 1.83 22.40 10.12
N GLN A 256 2.73 22.85 9.24
CA GLN A 256 2.96 24.29 9.00
C GLN A 256 1.76 24.98 8.34
N PHE A 257 1.00 24.28 7.51
CA PHE A 257 -0.22 24.81 6.90
C PHE A 257 -1.42 24.83 7.86
N ALA A 258 -1.46 23.89 8.81
CA ALA A 258 -2.54 23.76 9.79
C ALA A 258 -2.39 24.65 11.03
N ALA A 259 -1.16 25.00 11.42
CA ALA A 259 -0.86 26.00 12.46
C ALA A 259 -1.17 27.41 11.96
#